data_AF-A0A8T8C5Q1-F1
#
_entry.id   AF-A0A8T8C5Q1-F1
#
_cell.length_a   1.000
_cell.length_b   1.000
_cell.length_c   1.000
_cell.angle_alpha   90.00
_cell.angle_beta   90.00
_cell.angle_gamma   90.00
#
_symmetry.space_group_name_H-M   'P 1'
#
loop_
_entity.id
_entity.type
_entity.pdbx_description
1 polymer ?
#
loop_
_entity_poly.entity_id
_entity_poly.type
_entity_poly.pdbx_seq_one_letter_code
_entity_poly.pdbx_strand_id
1 'polypeptide(L)'
;MKQSTKSFKSFTVTINQTAQNYQEKHMSVLKQFDKKELTARQKAEELSFRTRINGVSAATAQEVSRFNTGAILVKGAIEPILCHSIYAVLPTFVEKHSQGYTLHESLEIAAVGPLAFEFFMLRPEADIQKELIEVFQQVEQGYRAEIESYNAAIIQREIDSQVEREIRLEQKQQADAEQARRDRITQEVRDALGAK
;
A
#
# COMPACT_ATOMS: atom_id res chain seq x y z
N MET A 1 -6.02 -8.09 -66.34
CA MET A 1 -6.75 -8.06 -65.06
C MET A 1 -5.92 -8.73 -63.96
N LYS A 2 -5.08 -8.01 -63.22
CA LYS A 2 -4.37 -8.52 -62.02
C LYS A 2 -4.07 -7.37 -61.05
N GLN A 3 -5.07 -6.91 -60.31
CA GLN A 3 -4.86 -6.06 -59.13
C GLN A 3 -6.04 -6.24 -58.16
N SER A 4 -5.94 -7.15 -57.18
CA SER A 4 -6.76 -7.10 -55.95
C SER A 4 -6.35 -8.19 -54.95
N THR A 5 -5.13 -8.13 -54.41
CA THR A 5 -4.75 -8.99 -53.25
C THR A 5 -3.80 -8.31 -52.26
N LYS A 6 -3.33 -7.08 -52.50
CA LYS A 6 -2.41 -6.39 -51.58
C LYS A 6 -3.06 -5.67 -50.41
N SER A 7 -4.38 -5.39 -50.46
CA SER A 7 -5.05 -4.56 -49.43
C SER A 7 -5.31 -5.32 -48.12
N PHE A 8 -5.70 -6.60 -48.19
CA PHE A 8 -6.13 -7.35 -47.00
C PHE A 8 -4.98 -7.68 -46.02
N LYS A 9 -3.75 -7.91 -46.50
CA LYS A 9 -2.60 -8.20 -45.63
C LYS A 9 -2.13 -6.98 -44.83
N SER A 10 -2.29 -5.76 -45.35
CA SER A 10 -1.88 -4.55 -44.63
C SER A 10 -2.79 -4.26 -43.43
N PHE A 11 -4.08 -4.57 -43.54
CA PHE A 11 -5.07 -4.30 -42.49
C PHE A 11 -4.90 -5.26 -41.30
N THR A 12 -4.62 -6.54 -41.55
CA THR A 12 -4.40 -7.53 -40.46
C THR A 12 -3.08 -7.30 -39.72
N VAL A 13 -2.04 -6.84 -40.41
CA VAL A 13 -0.74 -6.50 -39.78
C VAL A 13 -0.85 -5.25 -38.91
N THR A 14 -1.64 -4.26 -39.34
CA THR A 14 -1.83 -3.00 -38.60
C THR A 14 -2.62 -3.21 -37.30
N ILE A 15 -3.63 -4.09 -37.30
CA ILE A 15 -4.41 -4.44 -36.09
C ILE A 15 -3.55 -5.18 -35.07
N ASN A 16 -2.71 -6.12 -35.51
CA ASN A 16 -1.83 -6.86 -34.61
C ASN A 16 -0.72 -5.97 -34.00
N GLN A 17 -0.18 -5.01 -34.76
CA GLN A 17 0.79 -4.05 -34.24
C GLN A 17 0.18 -3.03 -33.27
N THR A 18 -1.08 -2.60 -33.48
CA THR A 18 -1.76 -1.71 -32.53
C THR A 18 -2.17 -2.44 -31.26
N ALA A 19 -2.61 -3.69 -31.33
CA ALA A 19 -2.90 -4.52 -30.16
C ALA A 19 -1.62 -4.83 -29.34
N GLN A 20 -0.50 -5.13 -30.00
CA GLN A 20 0.79 -5.34 -29.33
C GLN A 20 1.31 -4.06 -28.67
N ASN A 21 1.23 -2.91 -29.35
CA ASN A 21 1.62 -1.62 -28.77
C ASN A 21 0.70 -1.19 -27.61
N TYR A 22 -0.58 -1.57 -27.63
CA TYR A 22 -1.49 -1.35 -26.49
C TYR A 22 -1.09 -2.25 -25.31
N GLN A 23 -0.76 -3.52 -25.54
CA GLN A 23 -0.31 -4.42 -24.46
C GLN A 23 1.03 -3.98 -23.84
N GLU A 24 2.00 -3.53 -24.64
CA GLU A 24 3.29 -3.06 -24.11
C GLU A 24 3.17 -1.74 -23.34
N LYS A 25 2.28 -0.83 -23.74
CA LYS A 25 2.10 0.47 -23.07
C LYS A 25 1.37 0.35 -21.71
N HIS A 26 0.54 -0.67 -21.51
CA HIS A 26 -0.17 -0.89 -20.25
C HIS A 26 0.59 -1.80 -19.25
N MET A 27 1.54 -2.63 -19.72
CA MET A 27 2.37 -3.49 -18.86
C MET A 27 3.32 -2.73 -17.91
N SER A 28 3.55 -1.43 -18.15
CA SER A 28 4.42 -0.56 -17.32
C SER A 28 3.67 0.23 -16.25
N VAL A 29 2.34 0.14 -16.15
CA VAL A 29 1.54 0.99 -15.23
C VAL A 29 1.24 0.28 -13.91
N LEU A 30 1.11 -1.05 -13.92
CA LEU A 30 0.83 -1.82 -12.72
C LEU A 30 2.09 -1.93 -11.85
N LYS A 31 1.93 -1.72 -10.55
CA LYS A 31 2.99 -1.96 -9.57
C LYS A 31 3.28 -3.46 -9.51
N GLN A 32 4.56 -3.79 -9.51
CA GLN A 32 5.06 -5.15 -9.29
C GLN A 32 5.74 -5.22 -7.92
N PHE A 33 5.80 -6.44 -7.38
CA PHE A 33 6.49 -6.69 -6.13
C PHE A 33 7.99 -6.56 -6.30
N ASP A 34 8.60 -5.58 -5.65
CA ASP A 34 10.06 -5.40 -5.62
C ASP A 34 10.64 -5.87 -4.27
N LYS A 35 11.51 -6.87 -4.35
CA LYS A 35 12.22 -7.41 -3.18
C LYS A 35 13.17 -6.38 -2.56
N LYS A 36 13.77 -5.49 -3.36
CA LYS A 36 14.66 -4.44 -2.85
C LYS A 36 13.86 -3.41 -2.04
N GLU A 37 12.71 -3.01 -2.56
CA GLU A 37 11.80 -2.11 -1.86
C GLU A 37 11.30 -2.72 -0.55
N LEU A 38 10.85 -3.99 -0.57
CA LEU A 38 10.46 -4.70 0.65
C LEU A 38 11.57 -4.71 1.70
N THR A 39 12.81 -5.02 1.27
CA THR A 39 13.96 -5.06 2.18
C THR A 39 14.25 -3.68 2.77
N ALA A 40 14.12 -2.62 1.97
CA ALA A 40 14.27 -1.24 2.47
C ALA A 40 13.19 -0.88 3.50
N ARG A 41 11.93 -1.28 3.24
CA ARG A 41 10.81 -1.07 4.18
C ARG A 41 11.02 -1.86 5.48
N GLN A 42 11.43 -3.12 5.40
CA GLN A 42 11.74 -3.94 6.57
C GLN A 42 12.88 -3.34 7.40
N LYS A 43 13.96 -2.85 6.77
CA LYS A 43 15.05 -2.16 7.48
C LYS A 43 14.60 -0.87 8.15
N ALA A 44 13.77 -0.07 7.47
CA ALA A 44 13.21 1.14 8.07
C ALA A 44 12.35 0.82 9.29
N GLU A 45 11.54 -0.24 9.20
CA GLU A 45 10.70 -0.70 10.31
C GLU A 45 11.53 -1.31 11.44
N GLU A 46 12.61 -2.04 11.14
CA GLU A 46 13.55 -2.54 12.17
C GLU A 46 14.18 -1.39 12.95
N LEU A 47 14.67 -0.35 12.26
CA LEU A 47 15.25 0.83 12.91
C LEU A 47 14.23 1.52 13.82
N SER A 48 12.99 1.66 13.34
CA SER A 48 11.87 2.19 14.12
C SER A 48 11.54 1.32 15.32
N PHE A 49 11.50 -0.01 15.15
CA PHE A 49 11.24 -0.97 16.22
C PHE A 49 12.29 -0.89 17.33
N ARG A 50 13.55 -0.71 16.95
CA ARG A 50 14.68 -0.60 17.89
C ARG A 50 14.62 0.64 18.78
N THR A 51 13.94 1.70 18.35
CA THR A 51 13.80 2.94 19.13
C THR A 51 12.47 3.03 19.89
N ARG A 52 11.61 2.00 19.83
CA ARG A 52 10.32 2.00 20.53
C ARG A 52 10.45 1.53 21.98
N ILE A 53 9.88 2.28 22.91
CA ILE A 53 9.57 1.89 24.29
C ILE A 53 8.16 1.30 24.29
N ASN A 54 8.01 0.00 24.53
CA ASN A 54 6.70 -0.67 24.48
C ASN A 54 5.85 -0.24 23.26
N GLY A 55 6.46 -0.24 22.07
CA GLY A 55 5.77 0.06 20.82
C GLY A 55 5.54 1.55 20.52
N VAL A 56 5.83 2.45 21.45
CA VAL A 56 5.79 3.91 21.25
C VAL A 56 7.19 4.41 20.96
N SER A 57 7.36 5.27 19.95
CA SER A 57 8.66 5.89 19.65
C SER A 57 9.24 6.58 20.90
N ALA A 58 10.50 6.31 21.24
CA ALA A 58 11.18 6.94 22.37
C ALA A 58 11.19 8.47 22.28
N ALA A 59 11.30 9.02 21.05
CA ALA A 59 11.27 10.46 20.81
C ALA A 59 9.91 11.08 21.17
N THR A 60 8.81 10.37 20.88
CA THR A 60 7.45 10.81 21.23
C THR A 60 7.13 10.54 22.70
N ALA A 61 7.69 9.47 23.27
CA ALA A 61 7.52 9.13 24.69
C ALA A 61 8.11 10.21 25.62
N GLN A 62 9.18 10.89 25.20
CA GLN A 62 9.80 11.98 25.96
C GLN A 62 8.89 13.23 26.07
N GLU A 63 7.92 13.40 25.17
CA GLU A 63 6.96 14.52 25.17
C GLU A 63 5.68 14.24 25.99
N VAL A 64 5.37 12.99 26.29
CA VAL A 64 4.13 12.60 26.97
C VAL A 64 4.42 12.26 28.44
N SER A 65 4.07 13.17 29.34
CA SER A 65 4.36 13.11 30.79
C SER A 65 3.70 11.99 31.59
N ARG A 66 3.05 11.01 30.92
CA ARG A 66 2.30 9.94 31.57
C ARG A 66 2.44 8.67 30.74
N PHE A 67 3.22 7.74 31.27
CA PHE A 67 3.17 6.33 30.89
C PHE A 67 1.79 5.81 31.24
N ASN A 68 0.82 6.00 30.34
CA ASN A 68 -0.51 5.47 30.50
C ASN A 68 -0.39 3.95 30.32
N THR A 69 -0.27 3.24 31.43
CA THR A 69 -0.21 1.78 31.57
C THR A 69 -1.56 1.14 31.23
N GLY A 70 -2.05 1.42 30.03
CA GLY A 70 -3.26 0.85 29.44
C GLY A 70 -2.91 0.08 28.18
N ALA A 71 -2.41 -1.15 28.36
CA ALA A 71 -2.54 -2.26 27.41
C ALA A 71 -2.39 -1.95 25.90
N ILE A 72 -1.32 -1.26 25.48
CA ILE A 72 -0.92 -1.31 24.08
C ILE A 72 0.15 -2.39 23.94
N LEU A 73 -0.31 -3.57 23.50
CA LEU A 73 0.46 -4.78 23.19
C LEU A 73 1.30 -4.63 21.91
N VAL A 74 1.99 -3.50 21.73
CA VAL A 74 2.98 -3.38 20.66
C VAL A 74 4.33 -3.39 21.33
N LYS A 75 5.15 -4.39 21.02
CA LYS A 75 6.44 -4.56 21.67
C LYS A 75 7.49 -3.75 20.89
N GLY A 76 8.38 -3.07 21.60
CA GLY A 76 9.53 -2.36 21.02
C GLY A 76 10.82 -2.93 21.60
N ALA A 77 12.00 -2.58 21.07
CA ALA A 77 13.23 -3.14 21.63
C ALA A 77 13.55 -2.68 23.06
N ILE A 78 12.94 -1.60 23.53
CA ILE A 78 13.13 -1.02 24.86
C ILE A 78 11.96 -1.39 25.77
N GLU A 79 12.28 -1.91 26.95
CA GLU A 79 11.32 -2.28 27.99
C GLU A 79 11.52 -1.38 29.24
N PRO A 80 10.46 -0.70 29.72
CA PRO A 80 10.46 -0.04 31.01
C PRO A 80 10.30 -1.07 32.12
N ILE A 81 11.22 -1.04 33.09
CA ILE A 81 11.24 -1.91 34.24
C ILE A 81 10.79 -1.11 35.47
N LEU A 82 9.61 -1.45 35.99
CA LEU A 82 9.01 -0.81 37.15
C LEU A 82 9.51 -1.44 38.47
N CYS A 83 10.00 -0.60 39.37
CA CYS A 83 10.45 -0.94 40.71
C CYS A 83 9.66 -0.16 41.77
N HIS A 84 9.19 -0.86 42.81
CA HIS A 84 8.42 -0.26 43.91
C HIS A 84 9.28 0.30 45.06
N SER A 85 10.56 0.56 44.78
CA SER A 85 11.52 1.17 45.71
C SER A 85 12.79 1.51 44.96
N ILE A 86 13.45 2.62 45.30
CA ILE A 86 14.77 2.96 44.75
C ILE A 86 15.81 1.88 45.06
N TYR A 87 15.69 1.23 46.23
CA TYR A 87 16.58 0.14 46.64
C TYR A 87 16.37 -1.15 45.83
N ALA A 88 15.24 -1.29 45.14
CA ALA A 88 14.97 -2.44 44.27
C ALA A 88 15.58 -2.28 42.87
N VAL A 89 15.93 -1.06 42.45
CA VAL A 89 16.44 -0.79 41.10
C VAL A 89 17.72 -1.58 40.80
N LEU A 90 18.73 -1.51 41.68
CA LEU A 90 20.00 -2.18 41.45
C LEU A 90 19.88 -3.73 41.46
N PRO A 91 19.18 -4.37 42.43
CA PRO A 91 18.89 -5.80 42.36
C PRO A 91 18.17 -6.22 41.07
N THR A 92 17.12 -5.49 40.67
CA THR A 92 16.37 -5.80 39.45
C THR A 92 17.23 -5.61 38.19
N PHE A 93 18.08 -4.59 38.16
CA PHE A 93 19.04 -4.39 37.06
C PHE A 93 19.99 -5.58 36.94
N VAL A 94 20.58 -6.06 38.03
CA VAL A 94 21.50 -7.21 38.02
C VAL A 94 20.78 -8.47 37.53
N GLU A 95 19.55 -8.70 38.00
CA GLU A 95 18.72 -9.81 37.55
C GLU A 95 18.45 -9.74 36.04
N LYS A 96 17.95 -8.60 35.54
CA LYS A 96 17.67 -8.42 34.11
C LYS A 96 18.93 -8.49 33.25
N HIS A 97 20.04 -7.95 33.72
CA HIS A 97 21.33 -8.07 33.04
C HIS A 97 21.78 -9.53 32.91
N SER A 98 21.54 -10.36 33.93
CA SER A 98 21.81 -11.80 33.85
C SER A 98 20.93 -12.54 32.82
N GLN A 99 19.77 -11.98 32.49
CA GLN A 99 18.86 -12.46 31.44
C GLN A 99 19.27 -11.95 30.04
N GLY A 100 20.36 -11.19 29.91
CA GLY A 100 20.86 -10.67 28.64
C GLY A 100 20.32 -9.29 28.25
N TYR A 101 19.63 -8.59 29.15
CA TYR A 101 19.22 -7.21 28.94
C TYR A 101 20.41 -6.27 29.08
N THR A 102 20.42 -5.18 28.31
CA THR A 102 21.43 -4.12 28.45
C THR A 102 20.79 -2.80 28.82
N LEU A 103 21.50 -1.94 29.54
CA LEU A 103 20.99 -0.62 29.88
C LEU A 103 20.82 0.20 28.60
N HIS A 104 19.73 0.97 28.50
CA HIS A 104 19.60 1.94 27.42
C HIS A 104 20.51 3.14 27.67
N GLU A 105 21.27 3.58 26.66
CA GLU A 105 22.38 4.53 26.83
C GLU A 105 21.95 5.95 27.25
N SER A 106 20.75 6.38 26.87
CA SER A 106 20.33 7.77 27.00
C SER A 106 19.04 7.99 27.81
N LEU A 107 18.42 6.92 28.31
CA LEU A 107 17.16 7.02 29.06
C LEU A 107 17.45 6.93 30.55
N GLU A 108 17.06 7.96 31.29
CA GLU A 108 17.30 8.06 32.72
C GLU A 108 16.27 7.26 33.53
N ILE A 109 16.61 7.02 34.81
CA ILE A 109 15.66 6.49 35.78
C ILE A 109 14.62 7.57 36.06
N ALA A 110 13.34 7.24 35.86
CA ALA A 110 12.22 8.14 36.11
C ALA A 110 11.50 7.76 37.40
N ALA A 111 11.14 8.75 38.22
CA ALA A 111 10.19 8.54 39.30
C ALA A 111 8.76 8.56 38.72
N VAL A 112 8.04 7.44 38.87
CA VAL A 112 6.66 7.28 38.39
C VAL A 112 5.65 7.56 39.50
N GLY A 113 6.10 7.51 40.75
CA GLY A 113 5.32 7.88 41.92
C GLY A 113 6.21 8.02 43.16
N PRO A 114 5.63 8.32 44.33
CA PRO A 114 6.40 8.58 45.56
C PRO A 114 7.22 7.38 46.03
N LEU A 115 6.87 6.17 45.59
CA LEU A 115 7.54 4.91 45.93
C LEU A 115 7.78 4.05 44.69
N ALA A 116 7.76 4.63 43.49
CA ALA A 116 7.85 3.89 42.24
C ALA A 116 8.84 4.54 41.28
N PHE A 117 9.73 3.73 40.73
CA PHE A 117 10.78 4.13 39.80
C PHE A 117 10.75 3.23 38.59
N GLU A 118 10.96 3.81 37.40
CA GLU A 118 11.14 3.05 36.16
C GLU A 118 12.52 3.33 35.59
N PHE A 119 13.12 2.30 35.01
CA PHE A 119 14.34 2.42 34.22
C PHE A 119 14.22 1.60 32.95
N PHE A 120 14.98 1.97 31.93
CA PHE A 120 14.77 1.44 30.58
C PHE A 120 15.92 0.52 30.19
N MET A 121 15.57 -0.69 29.77
CA MET A 121 16.54 -1.67 29.29
C MET A 121 16.21 -2.09 27.87
N LEU A 122 17.25 -2.35 27.09
CA LEU A 122 17.14 -3.04 25.81
C LEU A 122 16.96 -4.54 26.09
N ARG A 123 15.98 -5.11 25.40
CA ARG A 123 15.70 -6.55 25.45
C ARG A 123 16.83 -7.36 24.80
N PRO A 124 17.01 -8.64 25.16
CA PRO A 124 17.98 -9.51 24.51
C PRO A 124 17.74 -9.58 22.99
N GLU A 125 18.82 -9.61 22.21
CA GLU A 125 18.72 -9.62 20.74
C GLU A 125 17.91 -10.83 20.22
N ALA A 126 17.95 -11.97 20.92
CA ALA A 126 17.14 -13.14 20.57
C ALA A 126 15.63 -12.86 20.64
N ASP A 127 15.18 -12.10 21.65
CA ASP A 127 13.76 -11.74 21.82
C ASP A 127 13.35 -10.69 20.79
N ILE A 128 14.24 -9.72 20.51
CA ILE A 128 14.03 -8.71 19.47
C ILE A 128 13.86 -9.38 18.10
N GLN A 129 14.76 -10.30 17.74
CA GLN A 129 14.72 -10.99 16.45
C GLN A 129 13.47 -11.84 16.28
N LYS A 130 13.01 -12.51 17.35
CA LYS A 130 11.77 -13.30 17.32
C LYS A 130 10.56 -12.43 16.94
N GLU A 131 10.49 -11.21 17.46
CA GLU A 131 9.37 -10.30 17.20
C GLU A 131 9.50 -9.55 15.88
N LEU A 132 10.73 -9.24 15.45
CA LEU A 132 10.98 -8.67 14.13
C LEU A 132 10.48 -9.58 13.00
N ILE A 133 10.44 -10.90 13.18
CA ILE A 133 9.83 -11.83 12.22
C ILE A 133 8.35 -11.49 11.99
N GLU A 134 7.58 -11.29 13.07
CA GLU A 134 6.16 -10.94 12.99
C GLU A 134 5.98 -9.55 12.36
N VAL A 135 6.82 -8.59 12.75
CA VAL A 135 6.83 -7.23 12.18
C VAL A 135 7.13 -7.27 10.67
N PHE A 136 8.11 -8.06 10.23
CA PHE A 136 8.45 -8.19 8.81
C PHE A 136 7.35 -8.86 8.01
N GLN A 137 6.62 -9.81 8.58
CA GLN A 137 5.43 -10.39 7.96
C GLN A 137 4.32 -9.35 7.80
N GLN A 138 4.08 -8.51 8.82
CA GLN A 138 3.11 -7.41 8.72
C GLN A 138 3.50 -6.39 7.64
N VAL A 139 4.79 -6.01 7.57
CA VAL A 139 5.32 -5.12 6.52
C VAL A 139 5.11 -5.72 5.13
N GLU A 140 5.39 -7.02 4.95
CA GLU A 140 5.19 -7.69 3.67
C GLU A 140 3.71 -7.75 3.28
N GLN A 141 2.82 -8.11 4.21
CA GLN A 141 1.38 -8.14 3.98
C GLN A 141 0.84 -6.75 3.60
N GLY A 142 1.25 -5.71 4.34
CA GLY A 142 0.89 -4.33 4.03
C GLY A 142 1.38 -3.89 2.65
N TYR A 143 2.62 -4.25 2.28
CA TYR A 143 3.16 -3.93 0.96
C TYR A 143 2.41 -4.65 -0.17
N ARG A 144 2.06 -5.92 0.01
CA ARG A 144 1.25 -6.67 -0.96
C ARG A 144 -0.15 -6.06 -1.12
N ALA A 145 -0.80 -5.72 -0.01
CA ALA A 145 -2.10 -5.06 -0.03
C ALA A 145 -2.04 -3.68 -0.71
N GLU A 146 -0.96 -2.91 -0.51
CA GLU A 146 -0.75 -1.62 -1.20
C GLU A 146 -0.64 -1.82 -2.72
N ILE A 147 0.14 -2.80 -3.16
CA ILE A 147 0.28 -3.12 -4.60
C ILE A 147 -1.08 -3.54 -5.18
N GLU A 148 -1.79 -4.44 -4.50
CA GLU A 148 -3.09 -4.93 -4.94
C GLU A 148 -4.12 -3.79 -5.05
N SER A 149 -4.22 -2.96 -4.01
CA SER A 149 -5.10 -1.79 -4.00
C SER A 149 -4.77 -0.80 -5.12
N TYR A 150 -3.49 -0.50 -5.31
CA TYR A 150 -3.04 0.39 -6.39
C TYR A 150 -3.40 -0.17 -7.77
N ASN A 151 -3.14 -1.46 -7.98
CA ASN A 151 -3.42 -2.12 -9.26
C ASN A 151 -4.93 -2.22 -9.52
N ALA A 152 -5.74 -2.54 -8.50
CA ALA A 152 -7.19 -2.57 -8.61
C ALA A 152 -7.76 -1.20 -9.00
N ALA A 153 -7.24 -0.11 -8.43
CA ALA A 153 -7.67 1.25 -8.78
C ALA A 153 -7.34 1.61 -10.24
N ILE A 154 -6.18 1.21 -10.75
CA ILE A 154 -5.81 1.42 -12.16
C ILE A 154 -6.72 0.62 -13.08
N ILE A 155 -6.96 -0.66 -12.76
CA ILE A 155 -7.81 -1.54 -13.56
C ILE A 155 -9.23 -0.97 -13.61
N GLN A 156 -9.79 -0.54 -12.48
CA GLN A 156 -11.13 0.04 -12.44
C GLN A 156 -11.23 1.30 -13.32
N ARG A 157 -10.22 2.18 -13.24
CA ARG A 157 -10.18 3.38 -14.08
C ARG A 157 -10.15 3.06 -15.58
N GLU A 158 -9.43 2.02 -15.98
CA GLU A 158 -9.37 1.59 -17.37
C GLU A 158 -10.71 0.97 -17.81
N ILE A 159 -11.35 0.16 -16.96
CA ILE A 159 -12.69 -0.39 -17.20
C ILE A 159 -13.68 0.76 -17.42
N ASP A 160 -13.72 1.74 -16.51
CA ASP A 160 -14.64 2.88 -16.60
C ASP A 160 -14.40 3.66 -17.91
N SER A 161 -13.14 3.85 -18.30
CA SER A 161 -12.79 4.53 -19.56
C SER A 161 -13.26 3.76 -20.80
N GLN A 162 -13.19 2.43 -20.78
CA GLN A 162 -13.65 1.59 -21.89
C GLN A 162 -15.19 1.56 -21.97
N VAL A 163 -15.87 1.42 -20.84
CA VAL A 163 -17.33 1.49 -20.75
C VAL A 163 -17.84 2.83 -21.28
N GLU A 164 -17.24 3.95 -20.87
CA GLU A 164 -17.62 5.27 -21.39
C GLU A 164 -17.42 5.38 -22.92
N ARG A 165 -16.35 4.77 -23.44
CA ARG A 165 -16.08 4.77 -24.88
C ARG A 165 -17.13 3.97 -25.64
N GLU A 166 -17.51 2.80 -25.13
CA GLU A 166 -18.55 1.95 -25.71
C GLU A 166 -19.91 2.65 -25.70
N ILE A 167 -20.31 3.25 -24.57
CA ILE A 167 -21.56 4.02 -24.48
C ILE A 167 -21.61 5.14 -25.52
N ARG A 168 -20.51 5.90 -25.70
CA ARG A 168 -20.46 6.97 -26.71
C ARG A 168 -20.56 6.42 -28.14
N LEU A 169 -19.98 5.26 -28.41
CA LEU A 169 -20.08 4.61 -29.73
C LEU A 169 -21.51 4.15 -29.99
N GLU A 170 -22.16 3.51 -29.02
CA GLU A 170 -23.56 3.08 -29.14
C GLU A 170 -24.51 4.26 -29.34
N GLN A 171 -24.35 5.34 -28.56
CA GLN A 171 -25.15 6.56 -28.70
C GLN A 171 -25.00 7.17 -30.10
N LYS A 172 -23.77 7.20 -30.62
CA LYS A 172 -23.52 7.68 -31.98
C LYS A 172 -24.19 6.80 -33.03
N GLN A 173 -24.07 5.48 -32.91
CA GLN A 173 -24.72 4.54 -33.84
C GLN A 173 -26.24 4.66 -33.82
N GLN A 174 -26.85 4.83 -32.63
CA GLN A 174 -28.29 5.05 -32.50
C GLN A 174 -28.73 6.38 -33.13
N ALA A 175 -27.97 7.47 -32.92
CA ALA A 175 -28.24 8.75 -33.54
C ALA A 175 -28.13 8.69 -35.07
N ASP A 176 -27.08 8.06 -35.59
CA ASP A 176 -26.88 7.87 -37.03
C ASP A 176 -28.00 7.02 -37.65
N ALA A 177 -28.44 5.95 -36.96
CA ALA A 177 -29.53 5.09 -37.41
C ALA A 177 -30.89 5.80 -37.40
N GLU A 178 -31.19 6.59 -36.37
CA GLU A 178 -32.42 7.38 -36.27
C GLU A 178 -32.44 8.49 -37.33
N GLN A 179 -31.30 9.15 -37.58
CA GLN A 179 -31.20 10.13 -38.66
C GLN A 179 -31.43 9.49 -40.03
N ALA A 180 -30.79 8.35 -40.32
CA ALA A 180 -31.00 7.62 -41.56
C ALA A 180 -32.47 7.18 -41.73
N ARG A 181 -33.14 6.78 -40.64
CA ARG A 181 -34.56 6.45 -40.65
C ARG A 181 -35.42 7.68 -40.97
N ARG A 182 -35.14 8.82 -40.34
CA ARG A 182 -35.85 10.08 -40.60
C ARG A 182 -35.65 10.55 -42.03
N ASP A 183 -34.44 10.48 -42.55
CA ASP A 183 -34.11 10.88 -43.93
C ASP A 183 -34.86 10.00 -44.93
N ARG A 184 -34.92 8.68 -44.69
CA ARG A 184 -35.70 7.74 -45.50
C ARG A 184 -37.20 8.06 -45.48
N ILE A 185 -37.79 8.24 -44.30
CA ILE A 185 -39.21 8.60 -44.16
C ILE A 185 -39.50 9.95 -44.82
N THR A 186 -38.62 10.94 -44.66
CA THR A 186 -38.75 12.26 -45.27
C THR A 186 -38.76 12.16 -46.80
N GLN A 187 -37.89 11.31 -47.36
CA GLN A 187 -37.87 11.07 -48.79
C GLN A 187 -39.15 10.38 -49.27
N GLU A 188 -39.61 9.32 -48.58
CA GLU A 188 -40.88 8.63 -48.88
C GLU A 188 -42.07 9.61 -48.83
N VAL A 189 -42.10 10.53 -47.86
CA VAL A 189 -43.16 11.55 -47.73
C VAL A 189 -43.08 12.60 -48.85
N ARG A 190 -41.89 13.07 -49.21
CA ARG A 190 -41.71 14.02 -50.33
C ARG A 190 -42.17 13.41 -51.65
N ASP A 191 -41.79 12.17 -51.90
CA ASP A 191 -42.19 11.43 -53.11
C ASP A 191 -43.72 11.21 -53.15
N ALA A 192 -44.35 10.90 -52.00
CA ALA A 192 -45.80 10.72 -51.90
C ALA A 192 -46.60 12.02 -52.07
N LEU A 193 -46.06 13.16 -51.64
CA LEU A 193 -46.72 14.47 -51.74
C LEU A 193 -46.42 15.20 -53.07
N GLY A 194 -45.64 14.60 -53.97
CA GLY A 194 -45.30 15.18 -55.27
C GLY A 194 -44.41 16.44 -55.19
N ALA A 195 -43.78 16.67 -54.03
CA ALA A 195 -42.86 17.78 -53.82
C ALA A 195 -41.48 17.37 -54.34
N LYS A 196 -41.12 17.86 -55.54
CA LYS A 196 -39.75 17.82 -56.06
C LYS A 196 -38.88 18.89 -55.40
#